data_AF-A0A518DBY8-F1
#
_entry.id   AF-A0A518DBY8-F1
#
_cell.length_a   1.000
_cell.length_b   1.000
_cell.length_c   1.000
_cell.angle_alpha   90.00
_cell.angle_beta   90.00
_cell.angle_gamma   90.00
#
_symmetry.space_group_name_H-M   'P 1'
#
loop_
_entity.id
_entity.type
_entity.pdbx_description
1 polymer ?
#
loop_
_entity_poly.entity_id
_entity_poly.type
_entity_poly.pdbx_seq_one_letter_code
_entity_poly.pdbx_strand_id
1 'polypeptide(L)'
;MKERSSVFQALGKLPAQLLPGISLLGFNIGTGSVTAMAKAGATYGMSLLWTIVASCLTTYLLIEVYGYFTLVTGETALSAFRRHIHPAVGVFFIFALGTGVCGSVMGVMGIVSDVSCEWSKAFIDGGIAPIYFAVFFVTLVYCIFLSGRTRVFELSMAVIVAVMAVCFLVSSLMVLPRPATILQGMVPRRLRQARQYATL
;
A
#
# COMPACT_ATOMS: atom_id res chain seq x y z
N MET A 1 8.30 38.43 18.39
CA MET A 1 9.38 37.53 17.94
C MET A 1 9.31 36.09 18.50
N LYS A 2 8.47 35.79 19.51
CA LYS A 2 8.37 34.44 20.15
C LYS A 2 7.53 33.40 19.38
N GLU A 3 6.69 33.86 18.45
CA GLU A 3 5.76 33.00 17.68
C GLU A 3 6.43 32.26 16.51
N ARG A 4 7.42 32.90 15.85
CA ARG A 4 8.12 32.34 14.68
C ARG A 4 9.00 31.12 15.03
N SER A 5 9.49 31.05 16.27
CA SER A 5 10.27 29.92 16.77
C SER A 5 9.40 28.68 17.05
N SER A 6 8.11 28.87 17.37
CA SER A 6 7.17 27.78 17.64
C SER A 6 6.78 27.06 16.35
N VAL A 7 6.50 27.82 15.27
CA VAL A 7 6.15 27.26 13.96
C VAL A 7 7.31 26.50 13.32
N PHE A 8 8.55 27.00 13.42
CA PHE A 8 9.73 26.29 12.92
C PHE A 8 10.08 25.05 13.77
N GLN A 9 9.87 25.07 15.08
CA GLN A 9 10.00 23.86 15.90
C GLN A 9 8.86 22.85 15.64
N ALA A 10 7.65 23.30 15.34
CA ALA A 10 6.55 22.44 14.93
C ALA A 10 6.84 21.79 13.56
N LEU A 11 7.33 22.56 12.59
CA LEU A 11 7.79 22.07 11.28
C LEU A 11 9.00 21.13 11.39
N GLY A 12 9.91 21.36 12.35
CA GLY A 12 11.02 20.46 12.63
C GLY A 12 10.62 19.13 13.29
N LYS A 13 9.47 19.10 14.00
CA LYS A 13 8.90 17.88 14.63
C LYS A 13 7.91 17.14 13.73
N LEU A 14 7.38 17.80 12.70
CA LEU A 14 6.49 17.24 11.69
C LEU A 14 7.01 15.94 11.05
N PRO A 15 8.29 15.83 10.61
CA PRO A 15 8.79 14.56 10.05
C PRO A 15 8.81 13.43 11.08
N ALA A 16 9.06 13.71 12.36
CA ALA A 16 9.07 12.69 13.42
C ALA A 16 7.64 12.22 13.80
N GLN A 17 6.64 13.09 13.67
CA GLN A 17 5.24 12.77 13.95
C GLN A 17 4.54 12.12 12.74
N LEU A 18 5.00 12.42 11.52
CA LEU A 18 4.53 11.81 10.29
C LEU A 18 5.16 10.45 10.01
N LEU A 19 6.33 10.15 10.61
CA LEU A 19 7.05 8.90 10.39
C LEU A 19 6.19 7.64 10.63
N PRO A 20 5.42 7.55 11.72
CA PRO A 20 4.54 6.40 11.95
C PRO A 20 3.39 6.36 10.92
N GLY A 21 2.86 7.53 10.53
CA GLY A 21 1.78 7.64 9.55
C GLY A 21 2.22 7.20 8.14
N ILE A 22 3.38 7.66 7.68
CA ILE A 22 3.95 7.28 6.38
C ILE A 22 4.32 5.79 6.38
N SER A 23 4.88 5.27 7.48
CA SER A 23 5.14 3.83 7.60
C SER A 23 3.85 3.01 7.55
N LEU A 24 2.77 3.45 8.21
CA LEU A 24 1.45 2.81 8.15
C LEU A 24 0.86 2.85 6.74
N LEU A 25 1.04 3.94 5.99
CA LEU A 25 0.66 4.01 4.58
C LEU A 25 1.42 2.98 3.74
N GLY A 26 2.73 2.83 3.98
CA GLY A 26 3.56 1.80 3.34
C GLY A 26 3.08 0.37 3.60
N PHE A 27 2.59 0.09 4.81
CA PHE A 27 2.00 -1.22 5.13
C PHE A 27 0.65 -1.46 4.44
N ASN A 28 -0.14 -0.40 4.21
CA ASN A 28 -1.44 -0.52 3.54
C ASN A 28 -1.30 -0.59 2.01
N ILE A 29 -0.25 0.01 1.44
CA ILE A 29 0.01 -0.03 -0.01
C ILE A 29 0.88 -1.26 -0.32
N GLY A 30 0.22 -2.37 -0.65
CA GLY A 30 0.88 -3.59 -1.11
C GLY A 30 1.03 -3.66 -2.63
N THR A 31 1.88 -4.57 -3.11
CA THR A 31 2.01 -4.86 -4.54
C THR A 31 0.69 -5.34 -5.16
N GLY A 32 -0.12 -6.10 -4.41
CA GLY A 32 -1.46 -6.53 -4.83
C GLY A 32 -2.41 -5.37 -5.10
N SER A 33 -2.45 -4.35 -4.23
CA SER A 33 -3.27 -3.16 -4.47
C SER A 33 -2.78 -2.36 -5.68
N VAL A 34 -1.47 -2.16 -5.84
CA VAL A 34 -0.91 -1.39 -6.96
C VAL A 34 -1.14 -2.09 -8.30
N THR A 35 -0.93 -3.41 -8.37
CA THR A 35 -1.19 -4.20 -9.58
C THR A 35 -2.68 -4.25 -9.94
N ALA A 36 -3.56 -4.40 -8.96
CA ALA A 36 -5.01 -4.34 -9.18
C ALA A 36 -5.44 -2.95 -9.67
N MET A 37 -4.88 -1.87 -9.10
CA MET A 37 -5.14 -0.49 -9.53
C MET A 37 -4.64 -0.24 -10.96
N ALA A 38 -3.43 -0.68 -11.30
CA ALA A 38 -2.88 -0.55 -12.65
C ALA A 38 -3.73 -1.33 -13.68
N LYS A 39 -4.10 -2.58 -13.36
CA LYS A 39 -4.98 -3.39 -14.20
C LYS A 39 -6.37 -2.77 -14.36
N ALA A 40 -6.95 -2.24 -13.29
CA ALA A 40 -8.24 -1.57 -13.32
C ALA A 40 -8.19 -0.29 -14.16
N GLY A 41 -7.12 0.51 -14.02
CA GLY A 41 -6.89 1.70 -14.84
C GLY A 41 -6.73 1.37 -16.33
N ALA A 42 -5.99 0.31 -16.67
CA ALA A 42 -5.83 -0.14 -18.04
C ALA A 42 -7.13 -0.71 -18.65
N THR A 43 -7.92 -1.44 -17.86
CA THR A 43 -9.12 -2.15 -18.36
C THR A 43 -10.36 -1.26 -18.41
N TYR A 44 -10.54 -0.38 -17.42
CA TYR A 44 -11.77 0.39 -17.25
C TYR A 44 -11.59 1.91 -17.36
N GLY A 45 -10.34 2.38 -17.53
CA GLY A 45 -10.02 3.80 -17.65
C GLY A 45 -10.58 4.61 -16.48
N MET A 46 -11.11 5.79 -16.81
CA MET A 46 -11.64 6.75 -15.82
C MET A 46 -13.00 6.35 -15.21
N SER A 47 -13.63 5.25 -15.65
CA SER A 47 -14.99 4.88 -15.22
C SER A 47 -15.07 4.36 -13.78
N LEU A 48 -13.94 3.98 -13.16
CA LEU A 48 -13.87 3.50 -11.76
C LEU A 48 -13.49 4.61 -10.78
N LEU A 49 -13.38 5.86 -11.23
CA LEU A 49 -12.94 6.94 -10.35
C LEU A 49 -13.92 7.15 -9.19
N TRP A 50 -15.23 7.05 -9.45
CA TRP A 50 -16.25 7.13 -8.40
C TRP A 50 -16.14 5.99 -7.36
N THR A 51 -15.78 4.76 -7.77
CA THR A 51 -15.61 3.64 -6.82
C THR A 51 -14.37 3.83 -5.95
N ILE A 52 -13.30 4.42 -6.50
CA ILE A 52 -12.09 4.75 -5.73
C ILE A 52 -12.42 5.83 -4.69
N VAL A 53 -13.13 6.90 -5.07
CA VAL A 53 -13.54 7.95 -4.13
C VAL A 53 -14.43 7.38 -3.02
N ALA A 54 -15.39 6.52 -3.37
CA ALA A 54 -16.23 5.84 -2.39
C ALA A 54 -15.39 4.96 -1.44
N SER A 55 -14.43 4.19 -1.97
CA SER A 55 -13.52 3.37 -1.16
C SER A 55 -12.67 4.21 -0.20
N CYS A 56 -12.16 5.35 -0.65
CA CYS A 56 -11.44 6.29 0.21
C CYS A 56 -12.33 6.83 1.33
N LEU A 57 -13.57 7.23 1.03
CA LEU A 57 -14.52 7.73 2.03
C LEU A 57 -14.88 6.66 3.06
N THR A 58 -15.18 5.43 2.61
CA THR A 58 -15.46 4.30 3.51
C THR A 58 -14.25 4.00 4.40
N THR A 59 -13.04 4.01 3.85
CA THR A 59 -11.81 3.76 4.61
C THR A 59 -11.55 4.86 5.63
N TYR A 60 -11.78 6.12 5.26
CA TYR A 60 -11.66 7.26 6.17
C TYR A 60 -12.59 7.10 7.39
N LEU A 61 -13.88 6.82 7.16
CA LEU A 61 -14.84 6.58 8.24
C LEU A 61 -14.42 5.40 9.12
N LEU A 62 -13.89 4.34 8.51
CA LEU A 62 -13.45 3.16 9.22
C LEU A 62 -12.24 3.45 10.13
N ILE A 63 -11.25 4.19 9.63
CA ILE A 63 -10.08 4.63 10.42
C ILE A 63 -10.51 5.55 11.56
N GLU A 64 -11.44 6.47 11.31
CA GLU A 64 -11.96 7.37 12.35
C GLU A 64 -12.65 6.58 13.48
N VAL A 65 -13.57 5.68 13.13
CA VAL A 65 -14.29 4.85 14.10
C VAL A 65 -13.34 3.94 14.91
N TYR A 66 -12.42 3.24 14.25
CA TYR A 66 -11.45 2.40 14.96
C TYR A 66 -10.43 3.20 15.76
N GLY A 67 -10.07 4.40 15.29
CA GLY A 67 -9.22 5.33 16.00
C GLY A 67 -9.85 5.77 17.32
N TYR A 68 -11.10 6.25 17.27
CA TYR A 68 -11.86 6.59 18.48
C TYR A 68 -12.06 5.39 19.40
N PHE A 69 -12.40 4.22 18.84
CA PHE A 69 -12.57 3.01 19.64
C PHE A 69 -11.30 2.65 20.42
N THR A 70 -10.15 2.67 19.76
CA THR A 70 -8.85 2.34 20.38
C THR A 70 -8.44 3.38 21.42
N LEU A 71 -8.71 4.67 21.16
CA LEU A 71 -8.41 5.76 22.10
C LEU A 71 -9.26 5.69 23.37
N VAL A 72 -10.54 5.34 23.26
CA VAL A 72 -11.48 5.30 24.39
C VAL A 72 -11.34 4.02 25.21
N THR A 73 -11.20 2.87 24.55
CA THR A 73 -11.16 1.56 25.24
C THR A 73 -9.75 1.13 25.65
N GLY A 74 -8.71 1.66 24.98
CA GLY A 74 -7.34 1.21 25.14
C GLY A 74 -7.08 -0.21 24.61
N GLU A 75 -8.09 -0.89 24.06
CA GLU A 75 -7.96 -2.22 23.47
C GLU A 75 -7.78 -2.12 21.96
N THR A 76 -6.95 -3.01 21.39
CA THR A 76 -6.90 -3.15 19.94
C THR A 76 -8.19 -3.78 19.44
N ALA A 77 -8.63 -3.42 18.22
CA ALA A 77 -9.84 -4.00 17.62
C ALA A 77 -9.83 -5.55 17.66
N LEU A 78 -8.67 -6.16 17.43
CA LEU A 78 -8.49 -7.62 17.50
C LEU A 78 -8.65 -8.18 18.93
N SER A 79 -8.13 -7.47 19.94
CA SER A 79 -8.28 -7.84 21.36
C SER A 79 -9.75 -7.74 21.79
N ALA A 80 -10.44 -6.69 21.37
CA ALA A 80 -11.86 -6.50 21.64
C ALA A 80 -12.71 -7.62 21.02
N PHE A 81 -12.44 -8.04 19.77
CA PHE A 81 -13.14 -9.16 19.15
C PHE A 81 -12.93 -10.48 19.90
N ARG A 82 -11.71 -10.73 20.38
CA ARG A 82 -11.39 -11.91 21.18
C ARG A 82 -12.11 -11.91 22.54
N ARG A 83 -12.32 -10.74 23.14
CA ARG A 83 -12.84 -10.57 24.50
C ARG A 83 -14.36 -10.40 24.57
N HIS A 84 -14.99 -9.76 23.58
CA HIS A 84 -16.41 -9.40 23.60
C HIS A 84 -17.34 -10.26 22.73
N ILE A 85 -16.84 -10.96 21.70
CA ILE A 85 -17.71 -11.76 20.81
C ILE A 85 -17.60 -13.26 21.11
N HIS A 86 -16.46 -13.88 20.80
CA HIS A 86 -16.17 -15.27 21.12
C HIS A 86 -14.69 -15.57 20.80
N PRO A 87 -13.96 -16.35 21.63
CA PRO A 87 -12.55 -16.65 21.39
C PRO A 87 -12.29 -17.35 20.03
N ALA A 88 -13.27 -18.08 19.50
CA ALA A 88 -13.18 -18.71 18.17
C ALA A 88 -13.09 -17.69 17.02
N VAL A 89 -13.76 -16.54 17.14
CA VAL A 89 -13.72 -15.48 16.11
C VAL A 89 -12.34 -14.82 16.09
N GLY A 90 -11.71 -14.63 17.25
CA GLY A 90 -10.34 -14.13 17.33
C GLY A 90 -9.33 -15.04 16.62
N VAL A 91 -9.45 -16.36 16.81
CA VAL A 91 -8.59 -17.34 16.13
C VAL A 91 -8.82 -17.35 14.62
N PHE A 92 -10.07 -17.25 14.17
CA PHE A 92 -10.40 -17.12 12.75
C PHE A 92 -9.75 -15.88 12.13
N PHE A 93 -9.84 -14.73 12.78
CA PHE A 93 -9.19 -13.50 12.30
C PHE A 93 -7.67 -13.60 12.25
N ILE A 94 -7.03 -14.20 13.26
CA ILE A 94 -5.58 -14.43 13.25
C ILE A 94 -5.19 -15.30 12.05
N PHE A 95 -5.94 -16.38 11.81
CA PHE A 95 -5.66 -17.26 10.68
C PHE A 95 -5.91 -16.56 9.33
N ALA A 96 -7.02 -15.83 9.19
CA ALA A 96 -7.37 -15.09 7.97
C ALA A 96 -6.36 -13.96 7.66
N LEU A 97 -5.92 -13.21 8.68
CA LEU A 97 -4.87 -12.20 8.53
C LEU A 97 -3.52 -12.87 8.21
N GLY A 98 -3.20 -13.97 8.89
CA GLY A 98 -1.98 -14.74 8.65
C GLY A 98 -1.88 -15.22 7.21
N THR A 99 -2.92 -15.87 6.68
CA THR A 99 -2.94 -16.33 5.29
C THR A 99 -2.94 -15.17 4.30
N GLY A 100 -3.61 -14.05 4.62
CA GLY A 100 -3.57 -12.83 3.82
C GLY A 100 -2.17 -12.21 3.71
N VAL A 101 -1.45 -12.13 4.84
CA VAL A 101 -0.06 -11.64 4.87
C VAL A 101 0.86 -12.59 4.12
N CYS A 102 0.74 -13.91 4.32
CA CYS A 102 1.51 -14.89 3.56
C CYS A 102 1.28 -14.75 2.04
N GLY A 103 0.02 -14.61 1.61
CA GLY A 103 -0.31 -14.40 0.20
C GLY A 103 0.27 -13.10 -0.35
N SER A 104 0.23 -12.01 0.42
CA SER A 104 0.85 -10.73 0.05
C SER A 104 2.35 -10.86 -0.15
N VAL A 105 3.06 -11.49 0.79
CA VAL A 105 4.51 -11.72 0.72
C VAL A 105 4.88 -12.59 -0.49
N MET A 106 4.12 -13.66 -0.74
CA MET A 106 4.31 -14.49 -1.94
C MET A 106 4.16 -13.69 -3.23
N GLY A 107 3.15 -12.82 -3.30
CA GLY A 107 2.91 -11.95 -4.47
C GLY A 107 4.05 -10.94 -4.70
N VAL A 108 4.51 -10.26 -3.64
CA VAL A 108 5.67 -9.34 -3.72
C VAL A 108 6.91 -10.09 -4.21
N MET A 109 7.21 -11.24 -3.60
CA MET A 109 8.39 -12.04 -3.95
C MET A 109 8.34 -12.52 -5.40
N GLY A 110 7.17 -12.94 -5.88
CA GLY A 110 6.96 -13.32 -7.27
C GLY A 110 7.32 -12.19 -8.24
N ILE A 111 6.73 -11.01 -8.06
CA ILE A 111 7.00 -9.85 -8.93
C ILE A 111 8.47 -9.45 -8.88
N VAL A 112 9.08 -9.37 -7.69
CA VAL A 112 10.49 -8.97 -7.54
C VAL A 112 11.43 -9.97 -8.22
N SER A 113 11.18 -11.27 -8.06
CA SER A 113 12.00 -12.32 -8.67
C SER A 113 11.92 -12.30 -10.20
N ASP A 114 10.73 -12.02 -10.75
CA ASP A 114 10.48 -11.98 -12.19
C ASP A 114 11.14 -10.74 -12.83
N VAL A 115 10.94 -9.56 -12.23
CA VAL A 115 11.60 -8.32 -12.68
C VAL A 115 13.13 -8.44 -12.61
N SER A 116 13.67 -9.09 -11.58
CA SER A 116 15.12 -9.29 -11.45
C SER A 116 15.66 -10.28 -12.48
N CYS A 117 14.89 -11.32 -12.80
CA CYS A 117 15.21 -12.26 -13.89
C CYS A 117 15.26 -11.54 -15.24
N GLU A 118 14.26 -10.74 -15.57
CA GLU A 118 14.23 -9.95 -16.80
C GLU A 118 15.39 -8.97 -16.89
N TRP A 119 15.75 -8.32 -15.78
CA TRP A 119 16.89 -7.42 -15.76
C TRP A 119 18.23 -8.17 -15.93
N SER A 120 18.34 -9.38 -15.40
CA SER A 120 19.53 -10.22 -15.53
C SER A 120 19.80 -10.65 -16.97
N LYS A 121 18.75 -10.86 -17.78
CA LYS A 121 18.89 -11.19 -19.21
C LYS A 121 19.59 -10.10 -20.01
N ALA A 122 19.55 -8.84 -19.56
CA ALA A 122 20.27 -7.75 -20.21
C ALA A 122 21.81 -7.83 -20.03
N PHE A 123 22.29 -8.63 -19.07
CA PHE A 123 23.71 -8.76 -18.75
C PHE A 123 24.29 -10.15 -19.06
N ILE A 124 23.47 -11.21 -19.06
CA ILE A 124 23.89 -12.60 -19.29
C ILE A 124 22.94 -13.29 -20.27
N ASP A 125 23.50 -13.80 -21.37
CA ASP A 125 22.78 -14.63 -22.33
C ASP A 125 22.36 -15.96 -21.66
N GLY A 126 21.05 -16.11 -21.42
CA GLY A 126 20.45 -17.27 -20.75
C GLY A 126 19.70 -16.94 -19.47
N GLY A 127 19.93 -15.76 -18.86
CA GLY A 127 19.23 -15.28 -17.68
C GLY A 127 19.44 -16.12 -16.41
N ILE A 128 19.56 -15.48 -15.25
CA ILE A 128 19.58 -16.21 -13.98
C ILE A 128 18.15 -16.59 -13.61
N ALA A 129 17.92 -17.86 -13.25
CA ALA A 129 16.59 -18.34 -12.89
C ALA A 129 15.98 -17.53 -11.72
N PRO A 130 14.67 -17.18 -11.77
CA PRO A 130 14.00 -16.35 -10.76
C PRO A 130 14.17 -16.85 -9.32
N ILE A 131 14.30 -18.18 -9.15
CA ILE A 131 14.48 -18.83 -7.85
C ILE A 131 15.72 -18.33 -7.10
N TYR A 132 16.82 -18.05 -7.81
CA TYR A 132 18.05 -17.57 -7.18
C TYR A 132 17.91 -16.14 -6.66
N PHE A 133 17.23 -15.28 -7.41
CA PHE A 133 16.89 -13.93 -6.95
C PHE A 133 15.93 -13.97 -5.75
N ALA A 134 14.92 -14.84 -5.79
CA ALA A 134 13.99 -15.02 -4.67
C ALA A 134 14.73 -15.44 -3.40
N VAL A 135 15.61 -16.45 -3.46
CA VAL A 135 16.42 -16.89 -2.32
C VAL A 135 17.33 -15.77 -1.83
N PHE A 136 17.95 -15.00 -2.73
CA PHE A 136 18.78 -13.85 -2.37
C PHE A 136 17.99 -12.79 -1.59
N PHE A 137 16.82 -12.36 -2.09
CA PHE A 137 15.99 -11.36 -1.43
C PHE A 137 15.42 -11.86 -0.10
N VAL A 138 14.97 -13.11 -0.01
CA VAL A 138 14.51 -13.72 1.26
C VAL A 138 15.63 -13.71 2.29
N THR A 139 16.83 -14.14 1.89
CA THR A 139 18.01 -14.16 2.78
C THR A 139 18.39 -12.76 3.26
N LEU A 140 18.38 -11.78 2.36
CA LEU A 140 18.65 -10.38 2.66
C LEU A 140 17.64 -9.82 3.69
N VAL A 141 16.35 -10.07 3.47
CA VAL A 141 15.29 -9.66 4.40
C VAL A 141 15.50 -10.31 5.77
N TYR A 142 15.75 -11.63 5.81
CA TYR A 142 15.98 -12.35 7.08
C TYR A 142 17.18 -11.79 7.86
N CYS A 143 18.27 -11.44 7.17
CA CYS A 143 19.44 -10.81 7.78
C CYS A 143 19.13 -9.42 8.37
N ILE A 144 18.27 -8.64 7.72
CA ILE A 144 17.82 -7.34 8.24
C ILE A 144 16.99 -7.52 9.50
N PHE A 145 16.08 -8.51 9.54
CA PHE A 145 15.29 -8.81 10.73
C PHE A 145 16.18 -9.21 11.93
N LEU A 146 17.23 -9.99 11.70
CA LEU A 146 18.20 -10.37 12.74
C LEU A 146 18.96 -9.18 13.33
N SER A 147 19.10 -8.07 12.59
CA SER A 147 19.78 -6.87 13.09
C SER A 147 19.00 -6.10 14.17
N GLY A 148 17.72 -6.44 14.42
CA GLY A 148 16.93 -5.99 15.58
C GLY A 148 16.71 -4.48 15.75
N ARG A 149 17.20 -3.65 14.82
CA ARG A 149 17.22 -2.19 14.97
C ARG A 149 15.98 -1.57 14.33
N THR A 150 14.90 -1.55 15.10
CA THR A 150 13.57 -1.04 14.71
C THR A 150 13.58 0.36 14.09
N ARG A 151 14.43 1.26 14.61
CA ARG A 151 14.53 2.64 14.12
C ARG A 151 15.08 2.75 12.69
N VAL A 152 16.05 1.90 12.33
CA VAL A 152 16.62 1.90 10.96
C VAL A 152 15.61 1.31 9.98
N PHE A 153 14.89 0.26 10.41
CA PHE A 153 13.83 -0.35 9.62
C PHE A 153 12.70 0.64 9.31
N GLU A 154 12.21 1.38 10.31
CA GLU A 154 11.16 2.38 10.14
C GLU A 154 11.57 3.49 9.16
N LEU A 155 12.81 4.00 9.30
CA LEU A 155 13.34 5.03 8.41
C LEU A 155 13.48 4.52 6.96
N SER A 156 13.92 3.28 6.78
CA SER A 156 14.09 2.68 5.45
C SER A 156 12.76 2.53 4.70
N MET A 157 11.70 2.08 5.40
CA MET A 157 10.35 1.97 4.83
C MET A 157 9.80 3.34 4.45
N ALA A 158 9.95 4.35 5.32
CA ALA A 158 9.48 5.70 5.03
C ALA A 158 10.14 6.30 3.78
N VAL A 159 11.45 6.11 3.60
CA VAL A 159 12.18 6.59 2.43
C VAL A 159 11.70 5.90 1.14
N ILE A 160 11.56 4.57 1.15
CA ILE A 160 11.10 3.82 -0.02
C ILE A 160 9.68 4.25 -0.41
N VAL A 161 8.77 4.38 0.56
CA VAL A 161 7.39 4.84 0.31
C VAL A 161 7.36 6.27 -0.23
N ALA A 162 8.21 7.16 0.30
CA ALA A 162 8.31 8.52 -0.21
C ALA A 162 8.76 8.55 -1.68
N VAL A 163 9.76 7.74 -2.05
CA VAL A 163 10.20 7.59 -3.44
C VAL A 163 9.07 7.03 -4.32
N MET A 164 8.34 6.00 -3.85
CA MET A 164 7.19 5.46 -4.58
C MET A 164 6.11 6.52 -4.84
N ALA A 165 5.77 7.33 -3.84
CA ALA A 165 4.80 8.41 -3.99
C ALA A 165 5.25 9.47 -5.01
N VAL A 166 6.54 9.85 -5.00
CA VAL A 166 7.11 10.79 -5.97
C VAL A 166 7.06 10.22 -7.38
N CYS A 167 7.48 8.96 -7.58
CA CYS A 167 7.41 8.29 -8.88
C CYS A 167 5.97 8.24 -9.42
N PHE A 168 5.00 7.94 -8.56
CA PHE A 168 3.59 7.92 -8.94
C PHE A 168 3.07 9.31 -9.32
N LEU A 169 3.46 10.36 -8.58
CA LEU A 169 3.05 11.73 -8.87
C LEU A 169 3.63 12.21 -10.21
N VAL A 170 4.91 11.94 -10.47
CA VAL A 170 5.55 12.25 -11.75
C VAL A 170 4.86 11.51 -12.90
N SER A 171 4.60 10.21 -12.74
CA SER A 171 3.90 9.41 -13.75
C SER A 171 2.48 9.93 -14.00
N SER A 172 1.77 10.37 -12.96
CA SER A 172 0.43 10.93 -13.06
C SER A 172 0.44 12.25 -13.85
N LEU A 173 1.39 13.14 -13.56
CA LEU A 173 1.54 14.42 -14.25
C LEU A 173 1.90 14.23 -15.73
N MET A 174 2.69 13.21 -16.06
CA MET A 174 3.08 12.91 -17.45
C MET A 174 1.92 12.33 -18.27
N VAL A 175 1.00 11.60 -17.63
CA VAL A 175 -0.12 10.89 -18.29
C VAL A 175 -1.46 11.57 -18.01
N LEU A 176 -1.48 12.88 -17.72
CA LEU A 176 -2.68 13.57 -17.24
C LEU A 176 -3.79 13.61 -18.33
N PRO A 177 -4.92 12.90 -18.15
CA PRO A 177 -6.03 12.98 -19.09
C PRO A 177 -6.74 14.34 -18.96
N ARG A 178 -7.41 14.79 -20.04
CA ARG A 178 -8.16 16.06 -20.05
C ARG A 178 -9.09 16.14 -18.82
N PRO A 179 -9.14 17.26 -18.07
CA PRO A 179 -9.91 17.36 -16.82
C PRO A 179 -11.42 17.07 -16.99
N ALA A 180 -11.95 17.26 -18.20
CA ALA A 180 -13.32 16.90 -18.55
C ALA A 180 -13.61 15.38 -18.44
N THR A 181 -12.66 14.50 -18.76
CA THR A 181 -12.86 13.04 -18.64
C THR A 181 -12.72 12.56 -17.19
N ILE A 182 -11.99 13.32 -16.34
CA ILE A 182 -11.93 13.10 -14.89
C ILE A 182 -13.30 13.36 -14.26
N LEU A 183 -13.92 14.50 -14.58
CA LEU A 183 -15.25 14.84 -14.08
C LEU A 183 -16.34 13.85 -14.55
N GLN A 184 -16.25 13.39 -15.81
CA GLN A 184 -17.18 12.37 -16.34
C GLN A 184 -17.00 11.00 -15.66
N GLY A 185 -15.80 10.66 -15.21
CA GLY A 185 -15.50 9.45 -14.45
C GLY A 185 -16.03 9.46 -13.00
N MET A 186 -16.34 10.64 -12.46
CA MET A 186 -16.95 10.79 -11.13
C MET A 186 -18.46 10.49 -11.13
N VAL A 187 -19.11 10.51 -12.30
CA VAL A 187 -20.53 10.17 -12.41
C VAL A 187 -20.67 8.64 -12.42
N PRO A 188 -21.45 8.04 -11.49
CA PRO A 188 -21.63 6.60 -11.42
C PRO A 188 -22.34 6.07 -12.68
N ARG A 189 -21.55 5.54 -13.64
CA ARG A 189 -22.05 4.78 -14.78
C ARG A 189 -22.08 3.28 -14.46
N ARG A 190 -23.10 2.59 -14.96
CA ARG A 190 -23.19 1.12 -14.85
C ARG A 190 -22.02 0.48 -15.58
N LEU A 191 -21.20 -0.30 -14.85
CA LEU A 191 -20.00 -1.04 -15.30
C LEU A 191 -20.23 -1.99 -16.50
N ARG A 192 -21.48 -2.22 -16.91
CA ARG A 192 -21.88 -3.10 -18.01
C ARG A 192 -21.43 -2.60 -19.39
N GLN A 193 -21.22 -1.29 -19.57
CA GLN A 193 -20.80 -0.72 -20.87
C GLN A 193 -19.29 -0.68 -21.08
N ALA A 194 -18.46 -0.78 -20.04
CA ALA A 194 -17.00 -0.76 -20.18
C ALA A 194 -16.45 -2.06 -20.81
N ARG A 195 -17.13 -3.20 -20.63
CA ARG A 195 -16.76 -4.48 -21.26
C ARG A 195 -17.00 -4.47 -22.79
N GLN A 196 -17.85 -3.60 -23.32
CA GLN A 196 -18.16 -3.53 -24.76
C GLN A 196 -17.09 -2.81 -25.60
N TYR A 197 -16.22 -1.99 -24.98
CA TYR A 197 -15.14 -1.27 -25.68
C TYR A 197 -13.79 -2.01 -25.69
N ALA A 198 -13.67 -3.12 -24.96
CA ALA A 198 -12.47 -3.97 -24.94
C ALA A 198 -12.55 -5.14 -25.94
N THR A 199 -13.64 -5.24 -26.69
CA THR A 199 -13.90 -6.29 -27.71
C THR A 199 -14.08 -5.72 -29.12
N LEU A 200 -13.74 -4.44 -29.33
CA LEU A 200 -13.55 -3.81 -30.64
C LEU A 200 -12.10 -3.32 -30.73
#